data_AF-A0A8H4NXS5-F1
#
_entry.id   AF-A0A8H4NXS5-F1
#
_cell.length_a   1.000
_cell.length_b   1.000
_cell.length_c   1.000
_cell.angle_alpha   90.00
_cell.angle_beta   90.00
_cell.angle_gamma   90.00
#
_symmetry.space_group_name_H-M   'P 1'
#
loop_
_entity.id
_entity.type
_entity.pdbx_description
1 polymer ?
#
loop_
_entity_poly.entity_id
_entity_poly.type
_entity_poly.pdbx_seq_one_letter_code
_entity_poly.pdbx_strand_id
1 'polypeptide(L)'
;MSYQRRAPSQHQSGVHHHFQVQGSFPAPSYESRVSGSVSNNPQNATAAGQVRPAPAPAPEPLIDLDNHENTPGRHGNKVAQADQNRLDLSSIDDFPHLQRDRFSSFLQPSEKRVKAQRTALQNVTAEQRLPDLEKKKLQEANIKLTEADANLAEAIQERDEQRRLADAGNWTGSGKVSDDTIRSKWKRFDYNIRSLASALAKCPPRKPSDVTVKKRLSSITSAWGKLLVNGDYKELLIYAYLWLIIDEQVLGESGMIRGGAAAPKTDRTKHQEPSLRHVARWLAQGTALFGHFLGRDQKAFRSLVNEEIGLLKGFCNIAADKSGSDFLQQMKGVIETALDLDEMLMGSKAIFMVRWTGHEQSASWRYDSDNMEAIAYEKDLSPKSHVKFDVAPLLVKIGNADGCNYDSRIVLCKALVVCE
;
A
#
# COMPACT_ATOMS: atom_id res chain seq x y z
N MET A 1 16.46 -73.08 4.24
CA MET A 1 15.20 -73.31 3.51
C MET A 1 15.33 -72.69 2.15
N SER A 2 15.38 -73.55 1.14
CA SER A 2 15.84 -73.32 -0.23
C SER A 2 14.74 -72.77 -1.14
N TYR A 3 15.17 -71.90 -2.05
CA TYR A 3 14.41 -71.28 -3.13
C TYR A 3 13.79 -72.29 -4.10
N GLN A 4 12.59 -71.98 -4.61
CA GLN A 4 12.15 -72.49 -5.91
C GLN A 4 11.34 -71.43 -6.67
N ARG A 5 11.97 -70.86 -7.70
CA ARG A 5 11.35 -70.03 -8.74
C ARG A 5 10.55 -70.95 -9.69
N ARG A 6 9.31 -70.57 -10.01
CA ARG A 6 8.58 -71.06 -11.19
C ARG A 6 8.41 -69.92 -12.19
N ALA A 7 8.84 -70.16 -13.42
CA ALA A 7 8.53 -69.36 -14.59
C ALA A 7 7.13 -69.70 -15.12
N PRO A 8 6.43 -68.78 -15.82
CA PRO A 8 5.33 -69.14 -16.70
C PRO A 8 5.74 -69.11 -18.18
N SER A 9 5.23 -70.13 -18.86
CA SER A 9 5.32 -70.46 -20.28
C SER A 9 4.59 -69.46 -21.18
N GLN A 10 5.22 -69.19 -22.32
CA GLN A 10 4.62 -68.54 -23.48
C GLN A 10 3.57 -69.44 -24.14
N HIS A 11 2.38 -68.89 -24.41
CA HIS A 11 1.50 -69.39 -25.46
C HIS A 11 0.97 -68.20 -26.27
N GLN A 12 1.43 -68.13 -27.51
CA GLN A 12 0.86 -67.31 -28.57
C GLN A 12 -0.39 -68.00 -29.11
N SER A 13 -1.49 -67.27 -29.20
CA SER A 13 -2.56 -67.56 -30.15
C SER A 13 -2.99 -66.22 -30.73
N GLY A 14 -2.68 -66.04 -32.01
CA GLY A 14 -3.10 -64.89 -32.79
C GLY A 14 -4.53 -65.09 -33.28
N VAL A 15 -5.33 -64.03 -33.18
CA VAL A 15 -6.55 -63.87 -33.96
C VAL A 15 -6.52 -62.48 -34.57
N HIS A 16 -6.36 -62.45 -35.89
CA HIS A 16 -6.51 -61.28 -36.74
C HIS A 16 -7.98 -60.85 -36.76
N HIS A 17 -8.28 -59.65 -36.29
CA HIS A 17 -9.50 -58.94 -36.67
C HIS A 17 -9.15 -57.67 -37.45
N HIS A 18 -9.40 -57.76 -38.75
CA HIS A 18 -9.45 -56.66 -39.68
C HIS A 18 -10.77 -55.90 -39.42
N PHE A 19 -10.70 -54.70 -38.87
CA PHE A 19 -11.85 -53.80 -38.79
C PHE A 19 -11.49 -52.47 -39.43
N GLN A 20 -11.97 -52.32 -40.66
CA GLN A 20 -11.97 -51.10 -41.45
C GLN A 20 -13.21 -50.31 -41.01
N VAL A 21 -13.01 -49.15 -40.39
CA VAL A 21 -14.10 -48.18 -40.11
C VAL A 21 -13.76 -46.90 -40.84
N GLN A 22 -14.28 -46.79 -42.06
CA GLN A 22 -14.57 -45.50 -42.68
C GLN A 22 -15.86 -44.98 -42.05
N GLY A 23 -15.78 -43.79 -41.44
CA GLY A 23 -16.92 -43.13 -40.81
C GLY A 23 -16.64 -41.64 -40.70
N SER A 24 -16.77 -40.94 -41.82
CA SER A 24 -16.79 -39.48 -41.88
C SER A 24 -18.06 -38.97 -41.18
N PHE A 25 -17.90 -38.22 -40.09
CA PHE A 25 -18.98 -37.46 -39.47
C PHE A 25 -18.86 -35.98 -39.87
N PRO A 26 -19.96 -35.34 -40.32
CA PRO A 26 -19.95 -33.93 -40.67
C PRO A 26 -20.05 -33.06 -39.41
N ALA A 27 -19.36 -31.93 -39.44
CA ALA A 27 -19.45 -30.87 -38.45
C ALA A 27 -20.84 -30.20 -38.47
N PRO A 28 -21.43 -29.86 -37.31
CA PRO A 28 -22.61 -29.02 -37.27
C PRO A 28 -22.21 -27.54 -37.42
N SER A 29 -22.65 -26.94 -38.52
CA SER A 29 -22.67 -25.50 -38.76
C SER A 29 -23.70 -24.84 -37.84
N TYR A 30 -23.25 -24.04 -36.88
CA TYR A 30 -24.11 -23.11 -36.15
C TYR A 30 -24.20 -21.80 -36.94
N GLU A 31 -25.29 -21.66 -37.70
CA GLU A 31 -25.83 -20.34 -38.06
C GLU A 31 -26.52 -19.76 -36.83
N SER A 32 -26.13 -18.55 -36.42
CA SER A 32 -26.95 -17.74 -35.52
C SER A 32 -27.18 -16.40 -36.18
N ARG A 33 -28.42 -16.26 -36.65
CA ARG A 33 -29.01 -15.06 -37.23
C ARG A 33 -28.92 -13.89 -36.27
N VAL A 34 -28.45 -12.79 -36.84
CA VAL A 34 -28.69 -11.42 -36.41
C VAL A 34 -30.20 -11.17 -36.32
N SER A 35 -30.64 -10.61 -35.20
CA SER A 35 -31.89 -9.87 -35.11
C SER A 35 -31.63 -8.63 -34.27
N GLY A 36 -31.50 -7.51 -34.98
CA GLY A 36 -31.39 -6.19 -34.38
C GLY A 36 -32.72 -5.78 -33.76
N SER A 37 -32.63 -5.07 -32.65
CA SER A 37 -33.67 -4.14 -32.22
C SER A 37 -33.00 -2.82 -31.90
N VAL A 38 -33.38 -1.85 -32.72
CA VAL A 38 -33.11 -0.42 -32.61
C VAL A 38 -33.80 0.09 -31.34
N SER A 39 -33.07 0.79 -30.48
CA SER A 39 -33.70 1.68 -29.51
C SER A 39 -32.86 2.94 -29.32
N ASN A 40 -33.59 4.05 -29.34
CA ASN A 40 -33.13 5.40 -29.56
C ASN A 40 -32.36 5.98 -28.36
N ASN A 41 -31.32 6.74 -28.70
CA ASN A 41 -30.76 7.83 -27.90
C ASN A 41 -31.87 8.90 -27.68
N PRO A 42 -31.84 9.73 -26.62
CA PRO A 42 -30.94 10.87 -26.70
C PRO A 42 -30.33 11.36 -25.37
N GLN A 43 -29.12 11.90 -25.51
CA GLN A 43 -28.65 13.18 -24.94
C GLN A 43 -28.73 13.34 -23.41
N ASN A 44 -27.56 13.33 -22.76
CA ASN A 44 -27.34 14.18 -21.59
C ASN A 44 -26.02 14.93 -21.74
N ALA A 45 -26.15 16.25 -21.60
CA ALA A 45 -25.14 17.27 -21.76
C ALA A 45 -24.15 17.26 -20.59
N THR A 46 -22.86 17.19 -20.89
CA THR A 46 -21.80 17.47 -19.91
C THR A 46 -21.53 18.97 -19.92
N ALA A 47 -22.17 19.69 -18.99
CA ALA A 47 -21.90 21.09 -18.73
C ALA A 47 -20.51 21.24 -18.08
N ALA A 48 -19.69 22.10 -18.66
CA ALA A 48 -18.41 22.52 -18.12
C ALA A 48 -18.63 23.34 -16.83
N GLY A 49 -18.18 22.80 -15.69
CA GLY A 49 -18.12 23.52 -14.43
C GLY A 49 -16.94 24.49 -14.41
N GLN A 50 -17.21 25.77 -14.66
CA GLN A 50 -16.30 26.88 -14.37
C GLN A 50 -16.09 27.00 -12.86
N VAL A 51 -14.87 26.69 -12.40
CA VAL A 51 -14.41 26.98 -11.04
C VAL A 51 -14.07 28.47 -10.98
N ARG A 52 -14.89 29.25 -10.25
CA ARG A 52 -14.56 30.62 -9.83
C ARG A 52 -13.56 30.57 -8.68
N PRO A 53 -12.46 31.34 -8.70
CA PRO A 53 -11.62 31.51 -7.53
C PRO A 53 -12.31 32.44 -6.51
N ALA A 54 -12.13 32.12 -5.23
CA ALA A 54 -12.60 32.89 -4.09
C ALA A 54 -11.92 34.27 -4.00
N PRO A 55 -12.61 35.32 -3.52
CA PRO A 55 -12.00 36.62 -3.28
C PRO A 55 -11.09 36.59 -2.04
N ALA A 56 -9.92 37.23 -2.17
CA ALA A 56 -8.99 37.46 -1.08
C ALA A 56 -9.59 38.38 0.00
N PRO A 57 -9.25 38.19 1.30
CA PRO A 57 -9.68 39.09 2.36
C PRO A 57 -8.92 40.42 2.32
N ALA A 58 -9.65 41.50 2.63
CA ALA A 58 -9.17 42.87 2.73
C ALA A 58 -8.16 43.07 3.88
N PRO A 59 -7.28 44.10 3.82
CA PRO A 59 -6.33 44.39 4.87
C PRO A 59 -7.00 45.15 6.03
N GLU A 60 -6.74 44.70 7.26
CA GLU A 60 -7.10 45.39 8.51
C GLU A 60 -6.15 46.58 8.82
N PRO A 61 -6.61 47.54 9.64
CA PRO A 61 -6.07 48.90 9.68
C PRO A 61 -4.91 49.10 10.67
N LEU A 62 -4.16 50.17 10.40
CA LEU A 62 -3.11 50.78 11.23
C LEU A 62 -3.52 50.88 12.71
N ILE A 63 -2.64 50.40 13.59
CA ILE A 63 -2.65 50.74 15.01
C ILE A 63 -1.79 51.99 15.19
N ASP A 64 -2.47 53.04 15.61
CA ASP A 64 -1.93 54.28 16.16
C ASP A 64 -1.65 54.06 17.66
N LEU A 65 -0.45 54.39 18.12
CA LEU A 65 -0.13 54.42 19.55
C LEU A 65 0.65 55.69 19.84
N ASP A 66 -0.14 56.70 20.20
CA ASP A 66 0.31 57.92 20.84
C ASP A 66 0.18 57.78 22.38
N ASN A 67 1.09 58.47 23.06
CA ASN A 67 1.05 58.91 24.45
C ASN A 67 1.30 57.92 25.60
N HIS A 68 2.30 58.26 26.43
CA HIS A 68 2.08 58.80 27.77
C HIS A 68 3.43 59.38 28.26
N GLU A 69 3.50 60.69 28.56
CA GLU A 69 3.50 61.25 29.92
C GLU A 69 4.79 60.93 30.71
N ASN A 70 5.38 61.77 31.56
CA ASN A 70 4.94 62.99 32.22
C ASN A 70 6.20 63.58 32.90
N THR A 71 6.42 64.89 32.74
CA THR A 71 6.69 65.91 33.79
C THR A 71 7.63 65.63 35.00
N PRO A 72 7.89 66.58 35.92
CA PRO A 72 8.13 68.02 35.77
C PRO A 72 9.28 68.55 36.65
N GLY A 73 9.63 69.83 36.46
CA GLY A 73 9.97 70.70 37.59
C GLY A 73 11.20 71.57 37.39
N ARG A 74 11.32 72.74 37.99
CA ARG A 74 10.38 73.66 38.66
C ARG A 74 11.26 74.85 39.05
N HIS A 75 10.71 76.06 38.92
CA HIS A 75 11.02 77.27 39.71
C HIS A 75 12.45 77.87 39.66
N GLY A 76 12.65 79.19 39.68
CA GLY A 76 11.74 80.30 39.89
C GLY A 76 12.47 81.64 39.94
N ASN A 77 11.65 82.68 39.84
CA ASN A 77 11.86 84.13 39.81
C ASN A 77 12.73 84.77 40.91
N LYS A 78 13.25 85.98 40.60
CA LYS A 78 13.17 87.29 41.34
C LYS A 78 14.31 88.19 40.81
N VAL A 79 14.12 89.39 40.24
CA VAL A 79 13.50 90.67 40.69
C VAL A 79 14.11 91.27 41.96
N ALA A 80 14.90 92.33 41.79
CA ALA A 80 15.10 93.54 42.65
C ALA A 80 16.48 94.17 42.29
N GLN A 81 16.53 95.38 41.71
CA GLN A 81 16.58 96.73 42.32
C GLN A 81 18.00 97.22 42.69
N ALA A 82 18.34 98.38 42.11
CA ALA A 82 19.23 99.47 42.56
C ALA A 82 20.61 99.13 43.16
N ASP A 83 21.69 99.68 42.58
CA ASP A 83 22.36 100.83 43.22
C ASP A 83 23.40 101.52 42.32
N GLN A 84 23.56 102.81 42.58
CA GLN A 84 24.53 103.73 41.99
C GLN A 84 25.95 103.41 42.50
N ASN A 85 26.96 103.52 41.62
CA ASN A 85 28.29 104.13 41.87
C ASN A 85 29.18 103.82 40.66
N ARG A 86 29.57 104.83 39.88
CA ARG A 86 30.65 105.80 40.10
C ARG A 86 31.91 105.35 39.35
N LEU A 87 32.21 106.13 38.32
CA LEU A 87 33.37 106.19 37.44
C LEU A 87 34.66 105.66 38.06
N ASP A 88 35.33 104.72 37.36
CA ASP A 88 36.79 104.76 37.23
C ASP A 88 37.18 104.43 35.78
N LEU A 89 37.52 105.46 35.01
CA LEU A 89 37.84 105.44 33.58
C LEU A 89 39.36 105.41 33.40
N SER A 90 40.04 104.47 34.05
CA SER A 90 41.49 104.30 33.91
C SER A 90 41.90 102.83 33.76
N SER A 91 41.49 102.19 32.67
CA SER A 91 42.28 101.12 32.03
C SER A 91 41.62 100.73 30.70
N ILE A 92 41.92 101.47 29.63
CA ILE A 92 41.49 101.16 28.25
C ILE A 92 42.19 99.89 27.70
N ASP A 93 43.16 99.34 28.42
CA ASP A 93 43.97 98.21 27.97
C ASP A 93 43.34 96.83 28.23
N ASP A 94 42.27 96.73 29.04
CA ASP A 94 41.66 95.44 29.40
C ASP A 94 40.40 95.06 28.59
N PHE A 95 39.83 95.99 27.82
CA PHE A 95 38.63 95.76 26.99
C PHE A 95 38.78 94.68 25.89
N PRO A 96 39.94 94.54 25.21
CA PRO A 96 40.12 93.49 24.20
C PRO A 96 40.12 92.08 24.79
N HIS A 97 40.61 91.93 26.03
CA HIS A 97 40.71 90.64 26.71
C HIS A 97 39.33 90.15 27.16
N LEU A 98 38.51 91.04 27.71
CA LEU A 98 37.16 90.69 28.15
C LEU A 98 36.22 90.29 26.99
N GLN A 99 36.33 90.93 25.83
CA GLN A 99 35.56 90.57 24.63
C GLN A 99 35.99 89.22 24.06
N ARG A 100 37.30 88.92 24.08
CA ARG A 100 37.83 87.61 23.63
C ARG A 100 37.36 86.48 24.55
N ASP A 101 37.35 86.70 25.86
CA ASP A 101 36.89 85.69 26.82
C ASP A 101 35.38 85.45 26.72
N ARG A 102 34.59 86.52 26.52
CA ARG A 102 33.14 86.37 26.30
C ARG A 102 32.83 85.64 24.99
N PHE A 103 33.55 85.96 23.92
CA PHE A 103 33.38 85.31 22.62
C PHE A 103 33.78 83.83 22.67
N SER A 104 34.91 83.51 23.33
CA SER A 104 35.35 82.12 23.52
C SER A 104 34.41 81.30 24.41
N SER A 105 33.83 81.92 25.45
CA SER A 105 32.83 81.29 26.34
C SER A 105 31.50 80.98 25.64
N PHE A 106 31.16 81.72 24.58
CA PHE A 106 29.95 81.50 23.79
C PHE A 106 30.17 80.50 22.65
N LEU A 107 31.39 80.47 22.09
CA LEU A 107 31.76 79.53 21.02
C LEU A 107 31.98 78.10 21.52
N GLN A 108 32.52 77.90 22.74
CA GLN A 108 32.73 76.54 23.24
C GLN A 108 31.44 75.72 23.41
N PRO A 109 30.35 76.26 24.00
CA PRO A 109 29.09 75.53 24.13
C PRO A 109 28.42 75.27 22.77
N SER A 110 28.55 76.19 21.82
CA SER A 110 27.97 76.04 20.48
C SER A 110 28.75 74.99 19.66
N GLU A 111 30.08 74.97 19.73
CA GLU A 111 30.89 73.91 19.13
C GLU A 111 30.60 72.54 19.75
N LYS A 112 30.43 72.45 21.07
CA LYS A 112 30.03 71.21 21.75
C LYS A 112 28.65 70.74 21.29
N ARG A 113 27.68 71.66 21.12
CA ARG A 113 26.34 71.33 20.60
C ARG A 113 26.37 70.88 19.14
N VAL A 114 27.16 71.54 18.30
CA VAL A 114 27.33 71.15 16.89
C VAL A 114 28.00 69.79 16.78
N LYS A 115 29.03 69.51 17.59
CA LYS A 115 29.66 68.18 17.66
C LYS A 115 28.68 67.12 18.13
N ALA A 116 27.91 67.38 19.19
CA ALA A 116 26.91 66.45 19.69
C ALA A 116 25.80 66.16 18.67
N GLN A 117 25.29 67.19 17.98
CA GLN A 117 24.32 67.01 16.89
C GLN A 117 24.92 66.23 15.71
N ARG A 118 26.17 66.49 15.35
CA ARG A 118 26.86 65.75 14.28
C ARG A 118 27.02 64.27 14.62
N THR A 119 27.36 63.96 15.87
CA THR A 119 27.43 62.57 16.36
C THR A 119 26.06 61.91 16.40
N ALA A 120 25.02 62.62 16.84
CA ALA A 120 23.65 62.09 16.84
C ALA A 120 23.14 61.80 15.42
N LEU A 121 23.40 62.68 14.45
CA LEU A 121 23.07 62.45 13.03
C LEU A 121 23.86 61.28 12.43
N GLN A 122 25.14 61.12 12.78
CA GLN A 122 25.91 59.95 12.37
C GLN A 122 25.35 58.65 12.93
N ASN A 123 24.88 58.66 14.18
CA ASN A 123 24.27 57.48 14.81
C ASN A 123 22.90 57.13 14.18
N VAL A 124 22.04 58.12 13.92
CA VAL A 124 20.74 57.89 13.23
C VAL A 124 20.95 57.36 11.80
N THR A 125 21.99 57.85 11.10
CA THR A 125 22.33 57.35 9.75
C THR A 125 22.89 55.92 9.80
N ALA A 126 23.52 55.51 10.91
CA ALA A 126 24.01 54.14 11.11
C ALA A 126 22.88 53.17 11.48
N GLU A 127 21.91 53.59 12.30
CA GLU A 127 20.73 52.79 12.65
C GLU A 127 19.80 52.55 11.47
N GLN A 128 19.66 53.52 10.54
CA GLN A 128 18.90 53.32 9.29
C GLN A 128 19.54 52.33 8.30
N ARG A 129 20.83 51.97 8.46
CA ARG A 129 21.52 50.98 7.60
C ARG A 129 21.35 49.53 8.06
N LEU A 130 20.94 49.30 9.31
CA LEU A 130 20.62 47.96 9.82
C LEU A 130 19.47 47.29 9.06
N PRO A 131 18.31 47.95 8.83
CA PRO A 131 17.20 47.33 8.10
C PRO A 131 17.52 47.06 6.63
N ASP A 132 18.43 47.82 6.01
CA ASP A 132 18.88 47.53 4.64
C ASP A 132 19.77 46.29 4.57
N LEU A 133 20.62 46.06 5.59
CA LEU A 133 21.41 44.85 5.69
C LEU A 133 20.54 43.61 5.95
N GLU A 134 19.52 43.73 6.80
CA GLU A 134 18.55 42.66 7.06
C GLU A 134 17.69 42.35 5.83
N LYS A 135 17.18 43.38 5.14
CA LYS A 135 16.48 43.21 3.85
C LYS A 135 17.34 42.51 2.83
N LYS A 136 18.62 42.88 2.73
CA LYS A 136 19.57 42.23 1.82
C LYS A 136 19.78 40.76 2.20
N LYS A 137 19.97 40.45 3.48
CA LYS A 137 20.09 39.05 3.96
C LYS A 137 18.81 38.24 3.68
N LEU A 138 17.63 38.82 3.88
CA LEU A 138 16.37 38.17 3.59
C LEU A 138 16.19 37.92 2.09
N GLN A 139 16.57 38.88 1.26
CA GLN A 139 16.55 38.73 -0.20
C GLN A 139 17.52 37.62 -0.65
N GLU A 140 18.74 37.58 -0.11
CA GLU A 140 19.71 36.51 -0.37
C GLU A 140 19.20 35.13 0.09
N ALA A 141 18.54 35.06 1.25
CA ALA A 141 17.94 33.82 1.73
C ALA A 141 16.78 33.34 0.84
N ASN A 142 15.92 34.25 0.37
CA ASN A 142 14.83 33.93 -0.54
C ASN A 142 15.35 33.43 -1.89
N ILE A 143 16.39 34.06 -2.45
CA ILE A 143 17.04 33.60 -3.68
C ILE A 143 17.56 32.16 -3.50
N LYS A 144 18.28 31.89 -2.41
CA LYS A 144 18.80 30.55 -2.10
C LYS A 144 17.68 29.52 -1.93
N LEU A 145 16.57 29.91 -1.31
CA LEU A 145 15.41 29.02 -1.15
C LEU A 145 14.79 28.69 -2.52
N THR A 146 14.60 29.70 -3.38
CA THR A 146 14.07 29.47 -4.74
C THR A 146 14.99 28.61 -5.61
N GLU A 147 16.31 28.76 -5.46
CA GLU A 147 17.29 27.91 -6.14
C GLU A 147 17.23 26.46 -5.61
N ALA A 148 17.12 26.28 -4.30
CA ALA A 148 16.98 24.96 -3.70
C ALA A 148 15.68 24.25 -4.14
N ASP A 149 14.57 24.98 -4.22
CA ASP A 149 13.29 24.45 -4.70
C ASP A 149 13.36 24.05 -6.18
N ALA A 150 14.04 24.85 -7.02
CA ALA A 150 14.25 24.53 -8.44
C ALA A 150 15.12 23.27 -8.61
N ASN A 151 16.23 23.17 -7.87
CA ASN A 151 17.09 21.99 -7.87
C ASN A 151 16.36 20.73 -7.38
N LEU A 152 15.50 20.86 -6.38
CA LEU A 152 14.68 19.76 -5.89
C LEU A 152 13.66 19.31 -6.95
N ALA A 153 13.02 20.24 -7.65
CA ALA A 153 12.08 19.93 -8.73
C ALA A 153 12.78 19.21 -9.90
N GLU A 154 13.97 19.66 -10.29
CA GLU A 154 14.77 19.00 -11.34
C GLU A 154 15.20 17.60 -10.92
N ALA A 155 15.68 17.41 -9.69
CA ALA A 155 16.04 16.10 -9.16
C ALA A 155 14.84 15.13 -9.10
N ILE A 156 13.64 15.63 -8.76
CA ILE A 156 12.41 14.83 -8.81
C ILE A 156 12.10 14.43 -10.26
N GLN A 157 12.21 15.36 -11.22
CA GLN A 157 11.97 15.08 -12.63
C GLN A 157 12.97 14.07 -13.20
N GLU A 158 14.27 14.22 -12.92
CA GLU A 158 15.30 13.29 -13.37
C GLU A 158 15.06 11.88 -12.80
N ARG A 159 14.77 11.79 -11.51
CA ARG A 159 14.41 10.51 -10.86
C ARG A 159 13.19 9.86 -11.51
N ASP A 160 12.18 10.66 -11.85
CA ASP A 160 10.96 10.16 -12.48
C ASP A 160 11.21 9.73 -13.94
N GLU A 161 12.10 10.41 -14.66
CA GLU A 161 12.54 9.99 -15.99
C GLU A 161 13.39 8.73 -15.94
N GLN A 162 14.34 8.62 -15.01
CA GLN A 162 15.10 7.38 -14.78
C GLN A 162 14.16 6.22 -14.42
N ARG A 163 13.13 6.48 -13.60
CA ARG A 163 12.08 5.49 -13.30
C ARG A 163 11.32 5.12 -14.57
N ARG A 164 10.91 6.11 -15.38
CA ARG A 164 10.23 5.89 -16.66
C ARG A 164 11.09 5.06 -17.61
N LEU A 165 12.39 5.31 -17.72
CA LEU A 165 13.30 4.54 -18.58
C LEU A 165 13.51 3.12 -18.04
N ALA A 166 13.66 2.97 -16.72
CA ALA A 166 13.77 1.67 -16.06
C ALA A 166 12.46 0.85 -16.14
N ASP A 167 11.31 1.52 -16.30
CA ASP A 167 9.99 0.92 -16.49
C ASP A 167 9.62 0.75 -17.97
N ALA A 168 10.14 1.61 -18.86
CA ALA A 168 9.99 1.53 -20.32
C ALA A 168 10.80 0.38 -20.91
N GLY A 169 11.80 -0.11 -20.17
CA GLY A 169 12.36 -1.46 -20.29
C GLY A 169 11.35 -2.56 -19.92
N ASN A 170 10.10 -2.43 -20.35
CA ASN A 170 9.03 -3.42 -20.25
C ASN A 170 9.28 -4.58 -21.22
N TRP A 171 10.49 -5.16 -21.18
CA TRP A 171 10.87 -6.34 -21.96
C TRP A 171 9.94 -7.53 -21.71
N THR A 172 9.21 -7.51 -20.59
CA THR A 172 8.30 -8.57 -20.16
C THR A 172 6.84 -8.33 -20.50
N GLY A 173 6.46 -7.13 -20.97
CA GLY A 173 5.08 -6.85 -21.38
C GLY A 173 4.01 -7.07 -20.30
N SER A 174 4.37 -7.15 -19.01
CA SER A 174 3.41 -7.40 -17.93
C SER A 174 2.46 -6.21 -17.83
N GLY A 175 1.25 -6.37 -18.38
CA GLY A 175 0.21 -5.36 -18.33
C GLY A 175 -0.15 -5.07 -16.87
N LYS A 176 -0.36 -3.79 -16.54
CA LYS A 176 -0.87 -3.41 -15.22
C LYS A 176 -2.22 -4.10 -15.00
N VAL A 177 -2.28 -5.01 -14.04
CA VAL A 177 -3.52 -5.66 -13.62
C VAL A 177 -4.16 -4.80 -12.54
N SER A 178 -5.44 -4.44 -12.72
CA SER A 178 -6.17 -3.63 -11.74
C SER A 178 -6.62 -4.48 -10.55
N ASP A 179 -6.85 -3.82 -9.42
CA ASP A 179 -7.35 -4.48 -8.21
C ASP A 179 -8.72 -5.12 -8.43
N ASP A 180 -9.57 -4.53 -9.29
CA ASP A 180 -10.88 -5.10 -9.62
C ASP A 180 -10.78 -6.36 -10.47
N THR A 181 -9.80 -6.45 -11.38
CA THR A 181 -9.52 -7.70 -12.11
C THR A 181 -9.08 -8.81 -11.14
N ILE A 182 -8.16 -8.49 -10.22
CA ILE A 182 -7.70 -9.43 -9.19
C ILE A 182 -8.86 -9.87 -8.31
N ARG A 183 -9.66 -8.93 -7.79
CA ARG A 183 -10.82 -9.22 -6.94
C ARG A 183 -11.87 -10.06 -7.67
N SER A 184 -12.11 -9.79 -8.95
CA SER A 184 -13.05 -10.58 -9.76
C SER A 184 -12.56 -12.01 -9.95
N LYS A 185 -11.25 -12.19 -10.19
CA LYS A 185 -10.64 -13.51 -10.32
C LYS A 185 -10.63 -14.27 -9.01
N TRP A 186 -10.33 -13.59 -7.89
CA TRP A 186 -10.44 -14.15 -6.54
C TRP A 186 -11.85 -14.61 -6.22
N LYS A 187 -12.88 -13.79 -6.51
CA LYS A 187 -14.30 -14.16 -6.32
C LYS A 187 -14.71 -15.37 -7.16
N ARG A 188 -14.28 -15.44 -8.42
CA ARG A 188 -14.53 -16.62 -9.27
C ARG A 188 -13.84 -17.85 -8.71
N PHE A 189 -12.62 -17.68 -8.20
CA PHE A 189 -11.86 -18.75 -7.59
C PHE A 189 -12.54 -19.30 -6.33
N ASP A 190 -12.91 -18.42 -5.41
CA ASP A 190 -13.70 -18.69 -4.21
C ASP A 190 -14.99 -19.47 -4.55
N TYR A 191 -15.74 -18.99 -5.55
CA TYR A 191 -16.94 -19.66 -6.05
C TYR A 191 -16.67 -21.10 -6.53
N ASN A 192 -15.60 -21.32 -7.30
CA ASN A 192 -15.25 -22.65 -7.80
C ASN A 192 -14.92 -23.62 -6.65
N ILE A 193 -14.18 -23.15 -5.64
CA ILE A 193 -13.86 -23.96 -4.46
C ILE A 193 -15.15 -24.26 -3.68
N ARG A 194 -15.99 -23.25 -3.42
CA ARG A 194 -17.27 -23.43 -2.72
C ARG A 194 -18.17 -24.41 -3.45
N SER A 195 -18.31 -24.28 -4.76
CA SER A 195 -19.11 -25.21 -5.60
C SER A 195 -18.63 -26.65 -5.47
N LEU A 196 -17.32 -26.88 -5.49
CA LEU A 196 -16.73 -28.20 -5.26
C LEU A 196 -16.99 -28.69 -3.83
N ALA A 197 -16.87 -27.83 -2.82
CA ALA A 197 -17.17 -28.15 -1.44
C ALA A 197 -18.63 -28.59 -1.26
N SER A 198 -19.59 -27.85 -1.84
CA SER A 198 -21.01 -28.20 -1.79
C SER A 198 -21.30 -29.56 -2.48
N ALA A 199 -20.62 -29.85 -3.60
CA ALA A 199 -20.74 -31.16 -4.26
C ALA A 199 -20.19 -32.30 -3.38
N LEU A 200 -19.02 -32.10 -2.76
CA LEU A 200 -18.41 -33.07 -1.85
C LEU A 200 -19.22 -33.26 -0.56
N ALA A 201 -19.86 -32.20 -0.04
CA ALA A 201 -20.69 -32.27 1.15
C ALA A 201 -21.92 -33.18 0.98
N LYS A 202 -22.40 -33.39 -0.25
CA LYS A 202 -23.47 -34.35 -0.56
C LYS A 202 -23.02 -35.81 -0.47
N CYS A 203 -21.71 -36.07 -0.55
CA CYS A 203 -21.17 -37.42 -0.42
C CYS A 203 -21.22 -37.89 1.05
N PRO A 204 -21.56 -39.15 1.34
CA PRO A 204 -21.52 -39.64 2.72
C PRO A 204 -20.13 -39.45 3.36
N PRO A 205 -20.05 -38.89 4.59
CA PRO A 205 -18.77 -38.67 5.25
C PRO A 205 -18.14 -40.01 5.65
N ARG A 206 -16.82 -40.08 5.57
CA ARG A 206 -16.01 -41.17 6.14
C ARG A 206 -15.08 -40.58 7.18
N LYS A 207 -14.79 -41.36 8.22
CA LYS A 207 -13.78 -40.96 9.18
C LYS A 207 -12.41 -40.98 8.48
N PRO A 208 -11.69 -39.85 8.42
CA PRO A 208 -10.36 -39.83 7.83
C PRO A 208 -9.45 -40.87 8.52
N SER A 209 -8.78 -41.72 7.74
CA SER A 209 -7.75 -42.63 8.22
C SER A 209 -6.35 -42.03 8.06
N ASP A 210 -6.13 -41.35 6.94
CA ASP A 210 -4.88 -40.72 6.53
C ASP A 210 -4.38 -39.64 7.51
N VAL A 211 -3.07 -39.61 7.74
CA VAL A 211 -2.43 -38.71 8.72
C VAL A 211 -2.38 -37.28 8.21
N THR A 212 -2.13 -37.08 6.91
CA THR A 212 -2.09 -35.76 6.27
C THR A 212 -3.45 -35.09 6.34
N VAL A 213 -4.52 -35.83 5.99
CA VAL A 213 -5.90 -35.33 6.08
C VAL A 213 -6.25 -34.91 7.51
N LYS A 214 -5.94 -35.75 8.51
CA LYS A 214 -6.19 -35.42 9.92
C LYS A 214 -5.43 -34.18 10.38
N LYS A 215 -4.16 -34.06 9.96
CA LYS A 215 -3.33 -32.91 10.30
C LYS A 215 -3.94 -31.61 9.75
N ARG A 216 -4.31 -31.61 8.47
CA ARG A 216 -4.97 -30.47 7.78
C ARG A 216 -6.32 -30.10 8.42
N LEU A 217 -7.16 -31.10 8.74
CA LEU A 217 -8.43 -30.83 9.43
C LEU A 217 -8.21 -30.26 10.85
N SER A 218 -7.17 -30.75 11.54
CA SER A 218 -6.84 -30.29 12.90
C SER A 218 -6.24 -28.89 12.92
N SER A 219 -5.55 -28.46 11.85
CA SER A 219 -5.07 -27.08 11.73
C SER A 219 -6.20 -26.08 11.46
N ILE A 220 -7.31 -26.52 10.86
CA ILE A 220 -8.52 -25.70 10.71
C ILE A 220 -9.24 -25.59 12.05
N THR A 221 -9.54 -26.72 12.69
CA THR A 221 -10.24 -26.74 13.98
C THR A 221 -10.06 -28.07 14.70
N SER A 222 -9.81 -28.05 16.00
CA SER A 222 -9.73 -29.27 16.83
C SER A 222 -11.06 -30.04 16.90
N ALA A 223 -12.19 -29.38 16.60
CA ALA A 223 -13.52 -29.98 16.63
C ALA A 223 -13.96 -30.64 15.30
N TRP A 224 -13.05 -30.78 14.32
CA TRP A 224 -13.36 -31.23 12.96
C TRP A 224 -14.16 -32.54 12.91
N GLY A 225 -13.92 -33.48 13.83
CA GLY A 225 -14.61 -34.76 13.86
C GLY A 225 -16.11 -34.64 14.13
N LYS A 226 -16.52 -33.66 14.95
CA LYS A 226 -17.94 -33.37 15.21
C LYS A 226 -18.56 -32.60 14.03
N LEU A 227 -17.81 -31.67 13.46
CA LEU A 227 -18.28 -30.80 12.38
C LEU A 227 -18.46 -31.55 11.05
N LEU A 228 -17.65 -32.57 10.75
CA LEU A 228 -17.83 -33.41 9.56
C LEU A 228 -19.15 -34.20 9.54
N VAL A 229 -19.71 -34.48 10.72
CA VAL A 229 -20.98 -35.21 10.87
C VAL A 229 -22.16 -34.25 10.89
N ASN A 230 -21.95 -32.99 11.30
CA ASN A 230 -22.98 -31.97 11.29
C ASN A 230 -23.19 -31.44 9.85
N GLY A 231 -24.39 -31.62 9.31
CA GLY A 231 -24.73 -31.20 7.95
C GLY A 231 -24.46 -29.72 7.66
N ASP A 232 -24.73 -28.84 8.63
CA ASP A 232 -24.63 -27.38 8.47
C ASP A 232 -23.17 -26.92 8.37
N TYR A 233 -22.27 -27.57 9.11
CA TYR A 233 -20.85 -27.21 9.15
C TYR A 233 -19.96 -28.07 8.25
N LYS A 234 -20.46 -29.23 7.78
CA LYS A 234 -19.70 -30.15 6.94
C LYS A 234 -19.24 -29.48 5.64
N GLU A 235 -20.14 -28.75 4.97
CA GLU A 235 -19.78 -28.02 3.74
C GLU A 235 -18.70 -26.97 4.02
N LEU A 236 -18.86 -26.18 5.09
CA LEU A 236 -17.91 -25.14 5.47
C LEU A 236 -16.53 -25.70 5.86
N LEU A 237 -16.50 -26.85 6.51
CA LEU A 237 -15.24 -27.53 6.86
C LEU A 237 -14.54 -28.11 5.63
N ILE A 238 -15.29 -28.72 4.71
CA ILE A 238 -14.73 -29.17 3.41
C ILE A 238 -14.23 -27.95 2.63
N TYR A 239 -14.96 -26.84 2.69
CA TYR A 239 -14.58 -25.61 2.03
C TYR A 239 -13.23 -25.08 2.55
N ALA A 240 -13.09 -24.98 3.87
CA ALA A 240 -11.83 -24.64 4.54
C ALA A 240 -10.68 -25.58 4.15
N TYR A 241 -10.95 -26.88 4.09
CA TYR A 241 -9.97 -27.89 3.71
C TYR A 241 -9.47 -27.72 2.27
N LEU A 242 -10.36 -27.39 1.33
CA LEU A 242 -9.96 -27.15 -0.06
C LEU A 242 -9.09 -25.88 -0.18
N TRP A 243 -9.44 -24.80 0.53
CA TRP A 243 -8.59 -23.61 0.58
C TRP A 243 -7.21 -23.92 1.16
N LEU A 244 -7.12 -24.76 2.19
CA LEU A 244 -5.84 -25.18 2.76
C LEU A 244 -4.98 -25.96 1.77
N ILE A 245 -5.58 -26.83 0.93
CA ILE A 245 -4.85 -27.50 -0.15
C ILE A 245 -4.25 -26.45 -1.11
N ILE A 246 -5.06 -25.50 -1.54
CA ILE A 246 -4.60 -24.45 -2.46
C ILE A 246 -3.47 -23.63 -1.86
N ASP A 247 -3.60 -23.25 -0.60
CA ASP A 247 -2.57 -22.51 0.09
C ASP A 247 -1.27 -23.33 0.18
N GLU A 248 -1.32 -24.57 0.64
CA GLU A 248 -0.12 -25.41 0.75
C GLU A 248 0.57 -25.71 -0.59
N GLN A 249 -0.23 -25.93 -1.65
CA GLN A 249 0.26 -26.46 -2.92
C GLN A 249 0.58 -25.38 -3.96
N VAL A 250 -0.12 -24.24 -3.91
CA VAL A 250 -0.05 -23.19 -4.93
C VAL A 250 0.37 -21.83 -4.35
N LEU A 251 -0.39 -21.29 -3.39
CA LEU A 251 -0.25 -19.88 -2.98
C LEU A 251 0.78 -19.63 -1.86
N GLY A 252 1.04 -20.65 -1.04
CA GLY A 252 1.83 -20.59 0.17
C GLY A 252 3.35 -20.59 -0.07
N GLU A 253 4.09 -20.36 1.00
CA GLU A 253 5.56 -20.26 0.97
C GLU A 253 6.24 -21.60 0.63
N SER A 254 5.57 -22.73 0.89
CA SER A 254 6.08 -24.08 0.61
C SER A 254 5.66 -24.66 -0.72
N GLY A 255 4.83 -23.95 -1.50
CA GLY A 255 4.23 -24.50 -2.71
C GLY A 255 5.29 -25.03 -3.67
N MET A 256 5.30 -26.35 -3.92
CA MET A 256 6.26 -27.00 -4.84
C MET A 256 6.21 -26.40 -6.25
N ILE A 257 5.10 -25.75 -6.62
CA ILE A 257 4.87 -25.17 -7.94
C ILE A 257 5.37 -23.72 -8.02
N ARG A 258 5.55 -23.04 -6.89
CA ARG A 258 6.12 -21.69 -6.87
C ARG A 258 7.61 -21.83 -7.14
N GLY A 259 8.12 -21.24 -8.23
CA GLY A 259 9.56 -21.08 -8.49
C GLY A 259 10.32 -20.26 -7.41
N GLY A 260 9.66 -19.94 -6.29
CA GLY A 260 10.12 -19.12 -5.18
C GLY A 260 11.00 -19.84 -4.15
N ALA A 261 11.30 -21.14 -4.30
CA ALA A 261 12.37 -21.78 -3.52
C ALA A 261 13.75 -21.09 -3.73
N ALA A 262 13.85 -20.22 -4.74
CA ALA A 262 15.03 -19.41 -5.03
C ALA A 262 14.91 -17.93 -4.61
N ALA A 263 13.93 -17.54 -3.78
CA ALA A 263 14.13 -16.30 -3.01
C ALA A 263 15.35 -16.58 -2.12
N PRO A 264 16.48 -15.88 -2.31
CA PRO A 264 17.68 -16.16 -1.54
C PRO A 264 17.30 -16.01 -0.07
N LYS A 265 17.33 -17.11 0.67
CA LYS A 265 17.40 -17.05 2.13
C LYS A 265 18.71 -16.34 2.39
N THR A 266 18.65 -15.01 2.46
CA THR A 266 19.83 -14.18 2.62
C THR A 266 20.42 -14.59 3.95
N ASP A 267 21.55 -15.29 3.85
CA ASP A 267 22.43 -15.52 4.98
C ASP A 267 22.57 -14.17 5.70
N ARG A 268 22.22 -14.12 6.99
CA ARG A 268 22.00 -12.89 7.78
C ARG A 268 23.32 -12.14 8.09
N THR A 269 24.25 -12.15 7.15
CA THR A 269 25.58 -11.58 7.25
C THR A 269 25.53 -10.09 6.96
N LYS A 270 24.99 -9.28 7.87
CA LYS A 270 25.11 -7.79 7.92
C LYS A 270 24.72 -6.98 6.66
N HIS A 271 24.33 -7.61 5.56
CA HIS A 271 23.90 -6.94 4.34
C HIS A 271 22.46 -6.48 4.50
N GLN A 272 22.24 -5.20 4.18
CA GLN A 272 20.95 -4.54 4.23
C GLN A 272 19.90 -5.37 3.48
N GLU A 273 18.81 -5.73 4.17
CA GLU A 273 17.73 -6.52 3.57
C GLU A 273 17.21 -5.82 2.31
N PRO A 274 16.95 -6.55 1.21
CA PRO A 274 16.39 -5.95 0.01
C PRO A 274 15.08 -5.25 0.35
N SER A 275 14.92 -3.99 -0.06
CA SER A 275 13.65 -3.28 0.14
C SER A 275 12.51 -4.05 -0.56
N LEU A 276 11.28 -3.99 -0.04
CA LEU A 276 10.09 -4.61 -0.65
C LEU A 276 9.92 -4.26 -2.14
N ARG A 277 10.29 -3.04 -2.54
CA ARG A 277 10.30 -2.61 -3.95
C ARG A 277 11.19 -3.47 -4.85
N HIS A 278 12.39 -3.80 -4.38
CA HIS A 278 13.32 -4.65 -5.10
C HIS A 278 12.77 -6.08 -5.20
N VAL A 279 12.21 -6.61 -4.12
CA VAL A 279 11.58 -7.94 -4.09
C VAL A 279 10.41 -8.00 -5.09
N ALA A 280 9.48 -7.07 -5.01
CA ALA A 280 8.31 -7.06 -5.89
C ALA A 280 8.69 -6.90 -7.37
N ARG A 281 9.67 -6.06 -7.68
CA ARG A 281 10.20 -5.92 -9.05
C ARG A 281 10.82 -7.23 -9.54
N TRP A 282 11.62 -7.88 -8.69
CA TRP A 282 12.25 -9.16 -9.02
C TRP A 282 11.20 -10.25 -9.27
N LEU A 283 10.16 -10.35 -8.43
CA LEU A 283 9.05 -11.29 -8.63
C LEU A 283 8.33 -11.03 -9.95
N ALA A 284 7.95 -9.78 -10.23
CA ALA A 284 7.24 -9.41 -11.47
C ALA A 284 8.06 -9.74 -12.73
N GLN A 285 9.35 -9.44 -12.71
CA GLN A 285 10.25 -9.76 -13.82
C GLN A 285 10.49 -11.26 -13.97
N GLY A 286 10.70 -11.96 -12.84
CA GLY A 286 10.89 -13.40 -12.79
C GLY A 286 9.67 -14.14 -13.33
N THR A 287 8.46 -13.79 -12.89
CA THR A 287 7.23 -14.42 -13.37
C THR A 287 7.06 -14.30 -14.88
N ALA A 288 7.30 -13.12 -15.45
CA ALA A 288 7.19 -12.97 -16.89
C ALA A 288 8.29 -13.71 -17.67
N LEU A 289 9.51 -13.79 -17.12
CA LEU A 289 10.59 -14.59 -17.69
C LEU A 289 10.23 -16.09 -17.66
N PHE A 290 9.83 -16.60 -16.50
CA PHE A 290 9.50 -18.02 -16.33
C PHE A 290 8.25 -18.42 -17.11
N GLY A 291 7.25 -17.56 -17.20
CA GLY A 291 6.06 -17.79 -18.03
C GLY A 291 6.42 -18.02 -19.50
N HIS A 292 7.41 -17.30 -20.02
CA HIS A 292 7.88 -17.46 -21.40
C HIS A 292 8.70 -18.75 -21.62
N PHE A 293 9.55 -19.13 -20.66
CA PHE A 293 10.52 -20.21 -20.85
C PHE A 293 10.11 -21.58 -20.32
N LEU A 294 9.35 -21.64 -19.22
CA LEU A 294 9.18 -22.90 -18.48
C LEU A 294 7.84 -23.58 -18.69
N GLY A 295 6.84 -22.90 -19.25
CA GLY A 295 5.49 -23.45 -19.35
C GLY A 295 4.98 -24.00 -18.00
N ARG A 296 3.83 -24.69 -18.02
CA ARG A 296 3.37 -25.43 -16.84
C ARG A 296 3.76 -26.90 -17.00
N ASP A 297 4.36 -27.49 -15.96
CA ASP A 297 4.59 -28.93 -15.93
C ASP A 297 3.24 -29.65 -15.80
N GLN A 298 2.67 -30.01 -16.95
CA GLN A 298 1.37 -30.67 -17.04
C GLN A 298 1.38 -32.06 -16.39
N LYS A 299 2.54 -32.69 -16.19
CA LYS A 299 2.65 -34.00 -15.53
C LYS A 299 2.61 -33.81 -14.01
N ALA A 300 3.41 -32.89 -13.46
CA ALA A 300 3.37 -32.55 -12.04
C ALA A 300 1.97 -32.07 -11.64
N PHE A 301 1.37 -31.20 -12.44
CA PHE A 301 0.00 -30.71 -12.24
C PHE A 301 -1.03 -31.85 -12.18
N ARG A 302 -1.00 -32.78 -13.15
CA ARG A 302 -1.91 -33.95 -13.14
C ARG A 302 -1.67 -34.86 -11.94
N SER A 303 -0.41 -35.05 -11.53
CA SER A 303 -0.05 -35.85 -10.36
C SER A 303 -0.66 -35.24 -9.09
N LEU A 304 -0.50 -33.93 -8.89
CA LEU A 304 -1.05 -33.21 -7.75
C LEU A 304 -2.57 -33.33 -7.67
N VAL A 305 -3.26 -33.06 -8.79
CA VAL A 305 -4.74 -33.17 -8.85
C VAL A 305 -5.20 -34.58 -8.44
N ASN A 306 -4.53 -35.62 -8.94
CA ASN A 306 -4.88 -37.01 -8.63
C ASN A 306 -4.60 -37.37 -7.17
N GLU A 307 -3.48 -36.91 -6.61
CA GLU A 307 -3.11 -37.13 -5.22
C GLU A 307 -4.13 -36.50 -4.27
N GLU A 308 -4.47 -35.22 -4.47
CA GLU A 308 -5.43 -34.51 -3.62
C GLU A 308 -6.84 -35.06 -3.73
N ILE A 309 -7.28 -35.47 -4.94
CA ILE A 309 -8.53 -36.22 -5.10
C ILE A 309 -8.49 -37.57 -4.37
N GLY A 310 -7.34 -38.25 -4.39
CA GLY A 310 -7.12 -39.49 -3.62
C GLY A 310 -7.33 -39.28 -2.13
N LEU A 311 -6.77 -38.20 -1.57
CA LEU A 311 -6.94 -37.83 -0.16
C LEU A 311 -8.40 -37.46 0.16
N LEU A 312 -9.08 -36.70 -0.71
CA LEU A 312 -10.50 -36.37 -0.55
C LEU A 312 -11.39 -37.62 -0.54
N LYS A 313 -11.12 -38.62 -1.38
CA LYS A 313 -11.82 -39.92 -1.37
C LYS A 313 -11.71 -40.65 -0.01
N GLY A 314 -10.66 -40.35 0.75
CA GLY A 314 -10.42 -40.91 2.08
C GLY A 314 -11.47 -40.49 3.12
N PHE A 315 -12.09 -39.31 2.97
CA PHE A 315 -13.08 -38.81 3.94
C PHE A 315 -14.41 -38.32 3.32
N CYS A 316 -14.48 -38.17 2.00
CA CYS A 316 -15.71 -38.00 1.24
C CYS A 316 -15.92 -39.25 0.38
N ASN A 317 -17.03 -39.97 0.56
CA ASN A 317 -17.34 -41.14 -0.27
C ASN A 317 -17.82 -40.73 -1.68
N ILE A 318 -16.89 -40.19 -2.49
CA ILE A 318 -17.14 -39.69 -3.84
C ILE A 318 -17.72 -40.77 -4.76
N ALA A 319 -17.34 -42.04 -4.56
CA ALA A 319 -17.87 -43.16 -5.34
C ALA A 319 -19.38 -43.41 -5.13
N ALA A 320 -19.94 -42.89 -4.03
CA ALA A 320 -21.38 -42.95 -3.76
C ALA A 320 -22.14 -41.72 -4.27
N ASP A 321 -21.47 -40.78 -4.93
CA ASP A 321 -22.14 -39.64 -5.56
C ASP A 321 -23.08 -40.14 -6.67
N LYS A 322 -24.32 -39.66 -6.62
CA LYS A 322 -25.35 -39.93 -7.64
C LYS A 322 -25.58 -38.72 -8.56
N SER A 323 -24.98 -37.58 -8.25
CA SER A 323 -25.18 -36.34 -9.02
C SER A 323 -24.41 -36.31 -10.34
N GLY A 324 -23.49 -37.26 -10.54
CA GLY A 324 -22.66 -37.31 -11.75
C GLY A 324 -21.58 -36.24 -11.76
N SER A 325 -21.17 -35.75 -10.58
CA SER A 325 -20.17 -34.70 -10.48
C SER A 325 -18.80 -35.21 -10.93
N ASP A 326 -18.21 -34.54 -11.91
CA ASP A 326 -16.81 -34.77 -12.27
C ASP A 326 -15.88 -34.03 -11.31
N PHE A 327 -15.67 -34.62 -10.13
CA PHE A 327 -14.81 -34.05 -9.08
C PHE A 327 -13.37 -33.84 -9.55
N LEU A 328 -12.87 -34.70 -10.46
CA LEU A 328 -11.52 -34.58 -10.98
C LEU A 328 -11.40 -33.32 -11.84
N GLN A 329 -12.34 -33.11 -12.76
CA GLN A 329 -12.36 -31.93 -13.61
C GLN A 329 -12.65 -30.64 -12.81
N GLN A 330 -13.47 -30.70 -11.76
CA GLN A 330 -13.70 -29.56 -10.87
C GLN A 330 -12.42 -29.20 -10.08
N MET A 331 -11.75 -30.17 -9.47
CA MET A 331 -10.48 -29.94 -8.77
C MET A 331 -9.40 -29.40 -9.72
N LYS A 332 -9.32 -29.97 -10.93
CA LYS A 332 -8.45 -29.46 -11.98
C LYS A 332 -8.72 -27.98 -12.27
N GLY A 333 -9.98 -27.60 -12.47
CA GLY A 333 -10.36 -26.21 -12.73
C GLY A 333 -10.06 -25.28 -11.56
N VAL A 334 -10.20 -25.76 -10.31
CA VAL A 334 -9.81 -25.01 -9.11
C VAL A 334 -8.30 -24.75 -9.12
N ILE A 335 -7.46 -25.78 -9.27
CA ILE A 335 -5.99 -25.61 -9.25
C ILE A 335 -5.51 -24.78 -10.46
N GLU A 336 -6.11 -24.94 -11.64
CA GLU A 336 -5.82 -24.07 -12.81
C GLU A 336 -6.13 -22.60 -12.50
N THR A 337 -7.29 -22.32 -11.92
CA THR A 337 -7.66 -20.95 -11.53
C THR A 337 -6.71 -20.38 -10.48
N ALA A 338 -6.26 -21.21 -9.53
CA ALA A 338 -5.29 -20.84 -8.51
C ALA A 338 -3.93 -20.47 -9.14
N LEU A 339 -3.45 -21.26 -10.10
CA LEU A 339 -2.20 -21.00 -10.81
C LEU A 339 -2.27 -19.72 -11.64
N ASP A 340 -3.37 -19.51 -12.37
CA ASP A 340 -3.55 -18.28 -13.14
C ASP A 340 -3.68 -17.04 -12.23
N LEU A 341 -4.12 -17.22 -10.99
CA LEU A 341 -4.20 -16.18 -10.00
C LEU A 341 -2.82 -15.92 -9.39
N ASP A 342 -2.08 -16.95 -8.98
CA ASP A 342 -0.69 -16.81 -8.48
C ASP A 342 0.19 -16.08 -9.50
N GLU A 343 0.14 -16.50 -10.77
CA GLU A 343 0.86 -15.84 -11.87
C GLU A 343 0.49 -14.35 -11.99
N MET A 344 -0.80 -14.02 -11.86
CA MET A 344 -1.29 -12.64 -11.88
C MET A 344 -0.79 -11.83 -10.68
N LEU A 345 -0.80 -12.41 -9.48
CA LEU A 345 -0.33 -11.75 -8.26
C LEU A 345 1.19 -11.53 -8.31
N MET A 346 1.93 -12.55 -8.75
CA MET A 346 3.38 -12.54 -8.84
C MET A 346 3.91 -11.66 -9.97
N GLY A 347 3.16 -11.51 -11.07
CA GLY A 347 3.48 -10.62 -12.18
C GLY A 347 3.29 -9.12 -11.87
N SER A 348 2.76 -8.79 -10.68
CA SER A 348 2.51 -7.42 -10.25
C SER A 348 3.69 -6.81 -9.51
N LYS A 349 3.84 -5.49 -9.61
CA LYS A 349 4.79 -4.72 -8.79
C LYS A 349 4.29 -4.46 -7.36
N ALA A 350 3.02 -4.74 -7.06
CA ALA A 350 2.53 -4.79 -5.68
C ALA A 350 2.81 -6.18 -5.09
N ILE A 351 3.00 -6.26 -3.77
CA ILE A 351 3.13 -7.54 -3.07
C ILE A 351 1.75 -7.98 -2.61
N PHE A 352 1.39 -9.21 -2.94
CA PHE A 352 0.16 -9.83 -2.47
C PHE A 352 0.48 -10.92 -1.47
N MET A 353 -0.29 -10.96 -0.38
CA MET A 353 -0.18 -11.97 0.66
C MET A 353 -1.54 -12.61 0.88
N VAL A 354 -1.56 -13.94 0.79
CA VAL A 354 -2.69 -14.76 1.23
C VAL A 354 -2.43 -15.08 2.69
N ARG A 355 -3.35 -14.72 3.59
CA ARG A 355 -3.17 -14.89 5.03
C ARG A 355 -4.38 -15.54 5.66
N TRP A 356 -4.12 -16.58 6.45
CA TRP A 356 -5.06 -17.13 7.41
C TRP A 356 -5.02 -16.29 8.68
N THR A 357 -6.18 -15.96 9.23
CA THR A 357 -6.29 -15.11 10.41
C THR A 357 -6.05 -15.87 11.71
N GLY A 358 -6.27 -17.19 11.73
CA GLY A 358 -6.09 -18.03 12.91
C GLY A 358 -4.65 -18.41 13.27
N HIS A 359 -3.65 -18.10 12.44
CA HIS A 359 -2.30 -18.65 12.61
C HIS A 359 -1.40 -17.86 13.58
N GLU A 360 -1.77 -16.62 13.93
CA GLU A 360 -0.88 -15.68 14.62
C GLU A 360 -1.33 -15.24 16.02
N GLN A 361 -2.51 -15.61 16.52
CA GLN A 361 -3.02 -15.09 17.79
C GLN A 361 -3.47 -16.17 18.79
N SER A 362 -3.14 -15.90 20.05
CA SER A 362 -3.43 -16.65 21.27
C SER A 362 -4.91 -17.02 21.47
N ALA A 363 -5.16 -17.85 22.49
CA ALA A 363 -6.37 -18.58 22.92
C ALA A 363 -7.79 -17.94 22.81
N SER A 364 -7.96 -16.71 22.31
CA SER A 364 -9.28 -16.18 21.96
C SER A 364 -9.21 -15.32 20.71
N TRP A 365 -9.35 -15.95 19.55
CA TRP A 365 -9.45 -15.24 18.30
C TRP A 365 -10.85 -14.65 18.12
N ARG A 366 -10.93 -13.33 17.87
CA ARG A 366 -12.18 -12.55 17.84
C ARG A 366 -12.52 -12.14 16.41
N TYR A 367 -13.81 -11.97 16.17
CA TYR A 367 -14.31 -11.45 14.90
C TYR A 367 -13.88 -9.99 14.69
N ASP A 368 -13.28 -9.73 13.54
CA ASP A 368 -12.86 -8.40 13.11
C ASP A 368 -13.55 -8.06 11.78
N SER A 369 -14.50 -7.14 11.82
CA SER A 369 -15.30 -6.76 10.65
C SER A 369 -14.48 -6.12 9.54
N ASP A 370 -13.29 -5.58 9.82
CA ASP A 370 -12.46 -4.94 8.79
C ASP A 370 -11.71 -5.98 7.95
N ASN A 371 -11.36 -7.12 8.56
CA ASN A 371 -10.57 -8.18 7.94
C ASN A 371 -11.38 -9.45 7.61
N MET A 372 -12.57 -9.62 8.19
CA MET A 372 -13.35 -10.86 8.13
C MET A 372 -14.82 -10.63 7.73
N GLU A 373 -15.38 -11.61 7.05
CA GLU A 373 -16.80 -11.76 6.75
C GLU A 373 -17.29 -13.07 7.37
N ALA A 374 -18.22 -12.98 8.33
CA ALA A 374 -18.78 -14.15 8.96
C ALA A 374 -19.85 -14.77 8.07
N ILE A 375 -19.66 -16.02 7.66
CA ILE A 375 -20.58 -16.74 6.77
C ILE A 375 -21.54 -17.68 7.52
N ALA A 376 -21.24 -17.94 8.80
CA ALA A 376 -22.12 -18.65 9.73
C ALA A 376 -21.82 -18.18 11.15
N TYR A 377 -22.85 -18.02 11.97
CA TYR A 377 -22.77 -17.58 13.36
C TYR A 377 -23.96 -18.11 14.16
N GLU A 378 -23.76 -18.46 15.43
CA GLU A 378 -24.86 -18.96 16.29
C GLU A 378 -25.50 -17.83 17.11
N LYS A 379 -24.79 -16.70 17.26
CA LYS A 379 -25.24 -15.49 17.98
C LYS A 379 -25.03 -14.25 17.14
N ASP A 380 -25.70 -13.17 17.53
CA ASP A 380 -25.51 -11.86 16.92
C ASP A 380 -24.03 -11.46 16.94
N LEU A 381 -23.54 -11.05 15.77
CA LEU A 381 -22.14 -10.69 15.58
C LEU A 381 -21.80 -9.40 16.33
N SER A 382 -20.68 -9.45 17.05
CA SER A 382 -20.05 -8.30 17.67
C SER A 382 -18.53 -8.42 17.55
N PRO A 383 -17.76 -7.36 17.81
CA PRO A 383 -16.30 -7.46 17.92
C PRO A 383 -15.82 -8.42 19.04
N LYS A 384 -16.74 -8.84 19.93
CA LYS A 384 -16.48 -9.84 20.96
C LYS A 384 -16.85 -11.25 20.52
N SER A 385 -17.47 -11.46 19.35
CA SER A 385 -17.80 -12.81 18.88
C SER A 385 -16.51 -13.61 18.67
N HIS A 386 -16.50 -14.86 19.12
CA HIS A 386 -15.36 -15.75 18.94
C HIS A 386 -15.41 -16.36 17.54
N VAL A 387 -14.26 -16.44 16.88
CA VAL A 387 -14.13 -17.18 15.63
C VAL A 387 -13.88 -18.64 15.96
N LYS A 388 -14.72 -19.54 15.44
CA LYS A 388 -14.56 -20.98 15.57
C LYS A 388 -13.45 -21.51 14.66
N PHE A 389 -13.44 -21.06 13.40
CA PHE A 389 -12.40 -21.38 12.42
C PHE A 389 -12.49 -20.48 11.18
N ASP A 390 -11.36 -20.36 10.47
CA ASP A 390 -11.26 -19.79 9.13
C ASP A 390 -11.80 -20.75 8.07
N VAL A 391 -12.58 -20.23 7.14
CA VAL A 391 -13.09 -20.94 5.96
C VAL A 391 -12.32 -20.57 4.70
N ALA A 392 -11.95 -19.31 4.54
CA ALA A 392 -11.14 -18.84 3.43
C ALA A 392 -10.16 -17.76 3.90
N PRO A 393 -8.94 -17.71 3.34
CA PRO A 393 -7.95 -16.73 3.74
C PRO A 393 -8.30 -15.32 3.22
N LEU A 394 -7.71 -14.30 3.84
CA LEU A 394 -7.78 -12.94 3.31
C LEU A 394 -6.69 -12.67 2.26
N LEU A 395 -6.98 -11.80 1.30
CA LEU A 395 -6.02 -11.31 0.32
C LEU A 395 -5.60 -9.88 0.67
N VAL A 396 -4.33 -9.71 1.01
CA VAL A 396 -3.71 -8.42 1.29
C VAL A 396 -2.89 -7.96 0.10
N LYS A 397 -2.94 -6.66 -0.18
CA LYS A 397 -2.04 -5.95 -1.08
C LYS A 397 -1.15 -4.99 -0.30
N ILE A 398 0.13 -4.96 -0.63
CA ILE A 398 1.14 -4.02 -0.10
C ILE A 398 1.77 -3.29 -1.28
N GLY A 399 1.77 -1.96 -1.25
CA GLY A 399 2.17 -1.14 -2.39
C GLY A 399 1.13 -1.08 -3.50
N ASN A 400 1.50 -0.47 -4.62
CA ASN A 400 0.64 -0.28 -5.79
C ASN A 400 1.25 -0.87 -7.08
N ALA A 401 0.47 -0.88 -8.16
CA ALA A 401 0.90 -1.45 -9.45
C ALA A 401 2.08 -0.69 -10.10
N ASP A 402 2.40 0.50 -9.60
CA ASP A 402 3.56 1.31 -10.03
C ASP A 402 4.83 0.95 -9.23
N GLY A 403 4.75 0.00 -8.31
CA GLY A 403 5.86 -0.39 -7.44
C GLY A 403 6.26 0.73 -6.47
N CYS A 404 5.26 1.38 -5.89
CA CYS A 404 5.37 2.45 -4.88
C CYS A 404 4.50 2.14 -3.66
N ASN A 405 4.60 2.97 -2.60
CA ASN A 405 3.74 2.97 -1.39
C ASN A 405 3.71 1.64 -0.60
N TYR A 406 4.86 0.96 -0.47
CA TYR A 406 4.95 -0.33 0.26
C TYR A 406 4.78 -0.21 1.79
N ASP A 407 4.68 1.02 2.30
CA ASP A 407 4.24 1.35 3.66
C ASP A 407 2.71 1.24 3.82
N SER A 408 1.97 1.25 2.71
CA SER A 408 0.51 1.09 2.69
C SER A 408 0.08 -0.36 2.51
N ARG A 409 -0.90 -0.78 3.30
CA ARG A 409 -1.52 -2.11 3.25
C ARG A 409 -3.02 -1.99 3.02
N ILE A 410 -3.56 -2.79 2.10
CA ILE A 410 -4.99 -2.81 1.75
C ILE A 410 -5.49 -4.25 1.77
N VAL A 411 -6.66 -4.48 2.36
CA VAL A 411 -7.39 -5.75 2.27
C VAL A 411 -8.23 -5.73 1.00
N LEU A 412 -7.90 -6.59 0.04
CA LEU A 412 -8.65 -6.69 -1.22
C LEU A 412 -9.85 -7.63 -1.11
N CYS A 413 -9.67 -8.71 -0.35
CA CYS A 413 -10.69 -9.71 -0.04
C CYS A 413 -10.57 -10.07 1.44
N LYS A 414 -11.69 -10.02 2.17
CA LYS A 414 -11.75 -10.41 3.59
C LYS A 414 -11.66 -11.92 3.74
N ALA A 415 -11.17 -12.38 4.88
CA ALA A 415 -11.25 -13.79 5.25
C ALA A 415 -12.72 -14.18 5.47
N LEU A 416 -13.07 -15.43 5.16
CA LEU A 416 -14.39 -15.97 5.50
C LEU A 416 -14.26 -16.77 6.78
N VAL A 417 -15.15 -16.54 7.75
CA VAL A 417 -15.06 -17.18 9.07
C VAL A 417 -16.39 -17.73 9.55
N VAL A 418 -16.32 -18.72 10.45
CA VAL A 418 -17.46 -19.18 11.24
C VAL A 418 -17.31 -18.65 12.67
N CYS A 419 -18.36 -18.04 13.20
CA CYS A 419 -18.39 -17.50 14.56
C CYS A 419 -19.30 -18.32 15.50
N GLU A 420 -19.05 -18.18 16.80
CA GLU A 420 -19.96 -18.62 17.87
C GLU A 420 -21.21 -17.74 18.01
#